data_AF-A0A556QM89-F1
#
_entry.id   AF-A0A556QM89-F1
#
_cell.length_a   1.000
_cell.length_b   1.000
_cell.length_c   1.000
_cell.angle_alpha   90.00
_cell.angle_beta   90.00
_cell.angle_gamma   90.00
#
_symmetry.space_group_name_H-M   'P 1'
#
loop_
_entity.id
_entity.type
_entity.pdbx_description
1 polymer ?
#
loop_
_entity_poly.entity_id
_entity_poly.type
_entity_poly.pdbx_seq_one_letter_code
_entity_poly.pdbx_strand_id
1 'polypeptide(L)'
;MNPSSVKTTESTSRYKQPQLPSLTKAFSKKMKNRVSVALSIAVILFCVTGCNSHTWVDVWQPISVPKGLAWHNAAYQQTAFDIDSDGRIDRLRFWIGSGLAEELMDTDLDGWFDSHVVSAYGKDREQKQIHTQAPAVPVANAAGAFERPRDQ
;
A
#
# COMPACT_ATOMS: atom_id res chain seq x y z
N MET A 1 55.80 -69.13 40.20
CA MET A 1 55.14 -70.40 39.85
C MET A 1 55.04 -70.49 38.34
N ASN A 2 55.50 -71.63 37.82
CA ASN A 2 55.40 -72.17 36.45
C ASN A 2 53.91 -72.28 35.98
N PRO A 3 53.58 -72.69 34.74
CA PRO A 3 54.06 -72.23 33.43
C PRO A 3 52.98 -72.29 32.31
N SER A 4 53.43 -72.08 31.07
CA SER A 4 52.99 -72.76 29.83
C SER A 4 51.66 -72.37 29.16
N SER A 5 51.75 -72.10 27.86
CA SER A 5 51.25 -72.99 26.77
C SER A 5 50.78 -72.12 25.58
N VAL A 6 51.51 -72.02 24.47
CA VAL A 6 51.52 -72.90 23.26
C VAL A 6 50.99 -72.11 22.04
N LYS A 7 51.69 -72.33 20.93
CA LYS A 7 51.51 -71.82 19.55
C LYS A 7 50.10 -72.05 18.98
N THR A 8 49.72 -71.31 17.93
CA THR A 8 49.57 -71.85 16.55
C THR A 8 49.20 -70.75 15.56
N THR A 9 49.89 -70.77 14.42
CA THR A 9 49.73 -70.00 13.17
C THR A 9 48.50 -70.43 12.38
N GLU A 10 47.80 -69.52 11.71
CA GLU A 10 47.16 -69.87 10.43
C GLU A 10 46.95 -68.65 9.51
N SER A 11 47.36 -68.87 8.27
CA SER A 11 47.27 -67.98 7.11
C SER A 11 45.95 -68.22 6.40
N THR A 12 45.21 -67.18 6.01
CA THR A 12 44.16 -67.32 4.99
C THR A 12 44.00 -66.04 4.17
N SER A 13 44.51 -66.12 2.95
CA SER A 13 44.21 -65.28 1.79
C SER A 13 42.70 -65.23 1.49
N ARG A 14 42.15 -64.05 1.21
CA ARG A 14 40.92 -63.92 0.40
C ARG A 14 40.99 -62.75 -0.58
N TYR A 15 40.78 -63.13 -1.83
CA TYR A 15 40.62 -62.31 -3.02
C TYR A 15 39.57 -61.21 -2.87
N LYS A 16 39.90 -60.01 -3.37
CA LYS A 16 38.92 -58.95 -3.67
C LYS A 16 38.19 -59.29 -4.97
N GLN A 17 36.86 -59.45 -4.91
CA GLN A 17 36.00 -59.36 -6.10
C GLN A 17 35.72 -57.88 -6.42
N PRO A 18 35.84 -57.44 -7.68
CA PRO A 18 35.37 -56.13 -8.10
C PRO A 18 33.83 -56.12 -8.20
N GLN A 19 33.19 -55.19 -7.48
CA GLN A 19 31.74 -54.98 -7.60
C GLN A 19 31.44 -54.03 -8.77
N LEU A 20 30.59 -54.49 -9.68
CA LEU A 20 29.94 -53.68 -10.72
C LEU A 20 29.04 -52.61 -10.07
N PRO A 21 29.11 -51.34 -10.48
CA PRO A 21 28.20 -50.31 -9.98
C PRO A 21 26.77 -50.54 -10.50
N SER A 22 25.80 -50.54 -9.58
CA SER A 22 24.38 -50.71 -9.86
C SER A 22 23.76 -49.48 -10.55
N LEU A 23 23.03 -49.75 -11.63
CA LEU A 23 22.50 -48.80 -12.62
C LEU A 23 21.17 -48.15 -12.18
N THR A 24 21.00 -47.81 -10.89
CA THR A 24 19.69 -47.35 -10.37
C THR A 24 19.68 -45.95 -9.74
N LYS A 25 20.81 -45.23 -9.69
CA LYS A 25 20.86 -43.88 -9.05
C LYS A 25 20.62 -42.69 -9.99
N ALA A 26 20.47 -42.90 -11.30
CA ALA A 26 20.40 -41.80 -12.27
C ALA A 26 19.01 -41.18 -12.49
N PHE A 27 17.92 -41.80 -12.04
CA PHE A 27 16.55 -41.33 -12.36
C PHE A 27 15.85 -40.50 -11.28
N SER A 28 16.35 -40.48 -10.03
CA SER A 28 15.66 -39.78 -8.93
C SER A 28 15.94 -38.27 -8.85
N LYS A 29 17.06 -37.79 -9.40
CA LYS A 29 17.47 -36.38 -9.26
C LYS A 29 16.75 -35.42 -10.23
N LYS A 30 16.22 -35.94 -11.34
CA LYS A 30 15.63 -35.11 -12.42
C LYS A 30 14.16 -34.72 -12.19
N MET A 31 13.43 -35.45 -11.33
CA MET A 31 12.02 -35.13 -11.01
C MET A 31 11.86 -34.09 -9.89
N LYS A 32 12.78 -34.01 -8.92
CA LYS A 32 12.68 -33.04 -7.81
C LYS A 32 12.81 -31.58 -8.28
N ASN A 33 13.63 -31.32 -9.30
CA ASN A 33 13.85 -29.96 -9.79
C ASN A 33 12.66 -29.40 -10.59
N ARG A 34 11.84 -30.25 -11.24
CA ARG A 34 10.70 -29.79 -12.03
C ARG A 34 9.51 -29.38 -11.17
N VAL A 35 9.28 -30.09 -10.07
CA VAL A 35 8.23 -29.74 -9.10
C VAL A 35 8.58 -28.45 -8.36
N SER A 36 9.85 -28.24 -8.03
CA SER A 36 10.30 -27.02 -7.37
C SER A 36 10.13 -25.76 -8.24
N VAL A 37 10.40 -25.86 -9.54
CA VAL A 37 10.28 -24.71 -10.47
C VAL A 37 8.82 -24.38 -10.78
N ALA A 38 7.96 -25.39 -10.96
CA ALA A 38 6.54 -25.18 -11.19
C ALA A 38 5.84 -24.53 -9.98
N LEU A 39 6.23 -24.91 -8.76
CA LEU A 39 5.72 -24.29 -7.53
C LEU A 39 6.15 -22.82 -7.41
N SER A 40 7.42 -22.51 -7.74
CA SER A 40 7.92 -21.12 -7.74
C SER A 40 7.19 -20.22 -8.75
N ILE A 41 6.86 -20.74 -9.94
CA ILE A 41 6.10 -19.98 -10.96
C ILE A 41 4.66 -19.73 -10.48
N ALA A 42 4.02 -20.71 -9.84
CA ALA A 42 2.67 -20.56 -9.30
C ALA A 42 2.61 -19.51 -8.16
N VAL A 43 3.62 -19.48 -7.29
CA VAL A 43 3.73 -18.47 -6.22
C VAL A 43 3.93 -17.07 -6.81
N ILE A 44 4.77 -16.91 -7.83
CA ILE A 44 4.98 -15.61 -8.49
C ILE A 44 3.68 -15.12 -9.17
N LEU A 45 2.97 -15.99 -9.88
CA LEU A 45 1.68 -15.65 -10.51
C LEU A 45 0.62 -15.25 -9.47
N PHE A 46 0.59 -15.90 -8.31
CA PHE A 46 -0.31 -15.56 -7.21
C PHE A 46 0.06 -14.22 -6.53
N CYS A 47 1.35 -13.88 -6.46
CA CYS A 47 1.80 -12.59 -5.94
C CYS A 47 1.44 -11.41 -6.87
N VAL A 48 1.35 -11.61 -8.18
CA VAL A 48 1.05 -10.53 -9.14
C VAL A 48 -0.46 -10.23 -9.21
N THR A 49 -1.33 -11.21 -8.97
CA THR A 49 -2.79 -11.02 -8.95
C THR A 49 -3.35 -10.50 -7.62
N GLY A 50 -2.56 -10.52 -6.54
CA GLY A 50 -2.95 -10.04 -5.21
C GLY A 50 -2.78 -8.54 -4.99
N CYS A 51 -2.14 -7.81 -5.91
CA CYS A 51 -2.09 -6.36 -5.90
C CYS A 51 -3.46 -5.81 -6.32
N ASN A 52 -4.43 -5.87 -5.40
CA ASN A 52 -5.66 -5.10 -5.50
C ASN A 52 -5.26 -3.65 -5.75
N SER A 53 -5.48 -3.21 -6.99
CA SER A 53 -5.29 -1.82 -7.37
C SER A 53 -6.28 -1.03 -6.52
N HIS A 54 -5.79 -0.32 -5.51
CA HIS A 54 -6.61 0.59 -4.73
C HIS A 54 -7.00 1.72 -5.68
N THR A 55 -8.12 1.54 -6.37
CA THR A 55 -8.68 2.57 -7.24
C THR A 55 -9.38 3.56 -6.34
N TRP A 56 -8.82 4.76 -6.23
CA TRP A 56 -9.51 5.87 -5.61
C TRP A 56 -10.77 6.16 -6.41
N VAL A 57 -11.92 6.12 -5.73
CA VAL A 57 -13.19 6.42 -6.39
C VAL A 57 -13.26 7.92 -6.59
N ASP A 58 -13.36 8.36 -7.85
CA ASP A 58 -13.61 9.75 -8.18
C ASP A 58 -15.10 10.07 -7.98
N VAL A 59 -15.50 10.12 -6.72
CA VAL A 59 -16.82 10.60 -6.31
C VAL A 59 -16.73 11.31 -4.97
N TRP A 60 -17.57 12.31 -4.78
CA TRP A 60 -17.77 12.95 -3.48
C TRP A 60 -18.59 12.05 -2.55
N GLN A 61 -17.98 11.66 -1.44
CA GLN A 61 -18.60 10.81 -0.42
C GLN A 61 -18.88 11.62 0.84
N PRO A 62 -20.10 11.57 1.40
CA PRO A 62 -20.39 12.25 2.65
C PRO A 62 -19.57 11.65 3.79
N ILE A 63 -19.07 12.49 4.67
CA ILE A 63 -18.37 12.09 5.89
C ILE A 63 -19.06 12.71 7.11
N SER A 64 -19.09 11.97 8.21
CA SER A 64 -19.70 12.45 9.44
C SER A 64 -18.76 13.41 10.16
N VAL A 65 -19.28 14.58 10.53
CA VAL A 65 -18.56 15.62 11.26
C VAL A 65 -19.42 16.12 12.43
N PRO A 66 -18.82 16.64 13.52
CA PRO A 66 -19.59 17.08 14.69
C PRO A 66 -20.57 18.22 14.42
N LYS A 67 -20.28 19.07 13.44
CA LYS A 67 -21.10 20.22 13.05
C LYS A 67 -21.17 20.30 11.52
N GLY A 68 -22.36 20.55 11.00
CA GLY A 68 -22.60 20.73 9.58
C GLY A 68 -22.51 19.44 8.77
N LEU A 69 -22.24 19.60 7.48
CA LEU A 69 -22.06 18.56 6.50
C LEU A 69 -20.65 18.61 5.94
N ALA A 70 -20.14 17.45 5.50
CA ALA A 70 -18.84 17.38 4.86
C ALA A 70 -18.79 16.26 3.83
N TRP A 71 -17.95 16.46 2.82
CA TRP A 71 -17.73 15.49 1.75
C TRP A 71 -16.24 15.34 1.47
N HIS A 72 -15.83 14.15 1.11
CA HIS A 72 -14.47 13.84 0.70
C HIS A 72 -14.45 13.23 -0.70
N ASN A 73 -13.54 13.71 -1.55
CA ASN A 73 -13.19 13.03 -2.79
C ASN A 73 -11.74 12.54 -2.68
N ALA A 74 -11.57 11.22 -2.62
CA ALA A 74 -10.29 10.58 -2.38
C ALA A 74 -9.38 10.61 -3.62
N ALA A 75 -9.95 10.57 -4.83
CA ALA A 75 -9.19 10.63 -6.07
C ALA A 75 -8.47 11.98 -6.25
N TYR A 76 -9.09 13.08 -5.81
CA TYR A 76 -8.52 14.42 -5.86
C TYR A 76 -7.93 14.91 -4.54
N GLN A 77 -8.01 14.11 -3.48
CA GLN A 77 -7.51 14.47 -2.15
C GLN A 77 -8.11 15.80 -1.68
N GLN A 78 -9.44 15.91 -1.70
CA GLN A 78 -10.16 17.12 -1.29
C GLN A 78 -11.19 16.84 -0.20
N THR A 79 -11.46 17.83 0.63
CA THR A 79 -12.57 17.79 1.59
C THR A 79 -13.31 19.13 1.59
N ALA A 80 -14.62 19.09 1.40
CA ALA A 80 -15.52 20.23 1.46
C ALA A 80 -16.35 20.16 2.75
N PHE A 81 -16.57 21.31 3.38
CA PHE A 81 -17.40 21.45 4.58
C PHE A 81 -18.44 22.55 4.39
N ASP A 82 -19.64 22.29 4.89
CA ASP A 82 -20.77 23.21 4.98
C ASP A 82 -21.20 23.20 6.46
N ILE A 83 -20.59 24.10 7.23
CA ILE A 83 -20.62 24.17 8.68
C ILE A 83 -21.98 24.66 9.17
N ASP A 84 -22.63 25.59 8.46
CA ASP A 84 -23.92 26.17 8.83
C ASP A 84 -25.12 25.59 8.06
N SER A 85 -24.87 24.70 7.10
CA SER A 85 -25.86 23.97 6.30
C SER A 85 -26.67 24.87 5.36
N ASP A 86 -26.06 25.93 4.84
CA ASP A 86 -26.66 26.83 3.86
C ASP A 86 -26.56 26.31 2.40
N GLY A 87 -25.80 25.23 2.19
CA GLY A 87 -25.57 24.61 0.89
C GLY A 87 -24.38 25.18 0.11
N ARG A 88 -23.58 26.04 0.72
CA ARG A 88 -22.28 26.52 0.23
C ARG A 88 -21.15 25.93 1.05
N ILE A 89 -19.95 26.04 0.50
CA ILE A 89 -18.76 25.52 1.16
C ILE A 89 -18.16 26.61 2.04
N ASP A 90 -18.15 26.40 3.35
CA ASP A 90 -17.46 27.29 4.29
C ASP A 90 -15.97 26.99 4.37
N ARG A 91 -15.58 25.76 4.05
CA ARG A 91 -14.19 25.34 4.09
C ARG A 91 -13.88 24.31 3.03
N LEU A 92 -12.84 24.56 2.25
CA LEU A 92 -12.34 23.63 1.24
C LEU A 92 -10.88 23.31 1.49
N ARG A 93 -10.57 22.04 1.72
CA ARG A 93 -9.23 21.54 1.98
C ARG A 93 -8.68 20.75 0.81
N PHE A 94 -7.40 20.95 0.54
CA PHE A 94 -6.62 20.16 -0.40
C PHE A 94 -5.50 19.46 0.36
N TRP A 95 -5.38 18.16 0.13
CA TRP A 95 -4.40 17.31 0.80
C TRP A 95 -3.31 16.87 -0.18
N ILE A 96 -2.10 16.66 0.34
CA ILE A 96 -1.01 15.99 -0.37
C ILE A 96 -0.52 14.85 0.52
N GLY A 97 -0.88 13.62 0.15
CA GLY A 97 -0.62 12.46 0.99
C GLY A 97 -1.41 12.55 2.30
N SER A 98 -0.72 12.54 3.44
CA SER A 98 -1.33 12.68 4.77
C SER A 98 -1.34 14.11 5.31
N GLY A 99 -0.76 15.07 4.59
CA GLY A 99 -0.63 16.45 5.05
C GLY A 99 -1.68 17.38 4.42
N LEU A 100 -2.17 18.34 5.20
CA LEU A 100 -2.89 19.49 4.67
C LEU A 100 -1.92 20.33 3.84
N ALA A 101 -2.29 20.61 2.59
CA ALA A 101 -1.50 21.41 1.68
C ALA A 101 -2.08 22.82 1.55
N GLU A 102 -3.39 22.93 1.35
CA GLU A 102 -4.08 24.22 1.21
C GLU A 102 -5.47 24.17 1.85
N GLU A 103 -5.93 25.33 2.32
CA GLU A 103 -7.25 25.52 2.89
C GLU A 103 -7.84 26.87 2.45
N LEU A 104 -9.07 26.85 1.93
CA LEU A 104 -9.90 28.03 1.73
C LEU A 104 -10.96 28.07 2.83
N MET A 105 -11.22 29.27 3.37
CA MET A 105 -12.17 29.47 4.46
C MET A 105 -13.04 30.70 4.22
N ASP A 106 -14.34 30.50 4.38
CA ASP A 106 -15.34 31.51 4.65
C ASP A 106 -15.41 31.64 6.17
N THR A 107 -14.96 32.78 6.69
CA THR A 107 -14.76 32.94 8.14
C THR A 107 -16.00 33.50 8.83
N ASP A 108 -16.80 34.28 8.12
CA ASP A 108 -18.01 34.92 8.63
C ASP A 108 -19.32 34.28 8.13
N LEU A 109 -19.22 33.25 7.28
CA LEU A 109 -20.31 32.42 6.76
C LEU A 109 -21.25 33.23 5.85
N ASP A 110 -20.68 34.08 4.99
CA ASP A 110 -21.43 34.95 4.08
C ASP A 110 -21.52 34.40 2.65
N GLY A 111 -20.95 33.22 2.40
CA GLY A 111 -20.88 32.56 1.10
C GLY A 111 -19.67 32.97 0.27
N TRP A 112 -18.65 33.58 0.88
CA TRP A 112 -17.38 33.97 0.25
C TRP A 112 -16.19 33.46 1.03
N PHE A 113 -15.19 32.94 0.33
CA PHE A 113 -13.90 32.66 0.95
C PHE A 113 -13.13 33.96 1.20
N ASP A 114 -12.79 34.19 2.47
CA ASP A 114 -12.01 35.33 2.95
C ASP A 114 -10.52 35.00 3.10
N SER A 115 -10.19 33.74 3.32
CA SER A 115 -8.83 33.32 3.64
C SER A 115 -8.39 32.13 2.81
N HIS A 116 -7.17 32.21 2.29
CA HIS A 116 -6.45 31.10 1.66
C HIS A 116 -5.15 30.85 2.43
N VAL A 117 -5.03 29.65 2.99
CA VAL A 117 -3.87 29.21 3.76
C VAL A 117 -3.13 28.13 2.99
N VAL A 118 -1.82 28.28 2.87
CA VAL A 118 -0.91 27.26 2.31
C VAL A 118 -0.07 26.70 3.45
N SER A 119 -0.11 25.38 3.63
CA SER A 119 0.59 24.67 4.70
C SER A 119 1.64 23.73 4.12
N ALA A 120 2.80 23.62 4.78
CA ALA A 120 3.84 22.66 4.44
C ALA A 120 4.46 22.08 5.71
N TYR A 121 4.53 20.75 5.77
CA TYR A 121 5.02 20.00 6.94
C TYR A 121 4.22 20.29 8.22
N GLY A 122 2.89 20.41 8.08
CA GLY A 122 1.97 20.64 9.20
C GLY A 122 2.07 22.03 9.83
N LYS A 123 2.67 23.00 9.12
CA LYS A 123 2.76 24.40 9.54
C LYS A 123 2.30 25.29 8.41
N ASP A 124 1.60 26.36 8.76
CA ASP A 124 1.20 27.39 7.80
C ASP A 124 2.44 28.15 7.33
N ARG A 125 2.54 28.30 6.01
CA ARG A 125 3.65 28.98 5.33
C ARG A 125 3.21 30.32 4.79
N GLU A 126 1.98 30.38 4.31
CA GLU A 126 1.40 31.56 3.72
C GLU A 126 -0.08 31.63 4.09
N GLN A 127 -0.54 32.85 4.32
CA GLN A 127 -1.95 33.15 4.46
C GLN A 127 -2.23 34.41 3.65
N LYS A 128 -3.16 34.31 2.71
CA LYS A 128 -3.65 35.42 1.91
C LYS A 128 -5.09 35.71 2.30
N GLN A 129 -5.42 36.99 2.42
CA GLN A 129 -6.81 37.43 2.40
C GLN A 129 -7.26 37.43 0.94
N ILE A 130 -8.39 36.82 0.69
CA ILE A 130 -9.01 36.70 -0.63
C ILE A 130 -10.47 37.11 -0.51
N HIS A 131 -11.16 37.24 -1.63
CA HIS A 131 -12.60 37.39 -1.64
C HIS A 131 -13.13 36.70 -2.89
N THR A 132 -13.33 35.39 -2.77
CA THR A 132 -13.77 34.53 -3.88
C THR A 132 -15.05 33.85 -3.48
N GLN A 133 -16.09 33.92 -4.31
CA GLN A 133 -17.37 33.31 -3.98
C GLN A 133 -17.22 31.81 -3.70
N ALA A 134 -17.74 31.36 -2.56
CA ALA A 134 -17.74 29.96 -2.22
C ALA A 134 -18.67 29.19 -3.18
N PRO A 135 -18.20 28.10 -3.80
CA PRO A 135 -19.05 27.27 -4.64
C PRO A 135 -20.11 26.55 -3.79
N ALA A 136 -21.15 26.06 -4.44
CA ALA A 136 -22.13 25.18 -3.79
C ALA A 136 -21.45 23.86 -3.36
N VAL A 137 -22.02 23.23 -2.33
CA VAL A 137 -21.58 21.91 -1.87
C VAL A 137 -21.64 20.88 -3.02
N PRO A 138 -20.74 19.89 -3.01
CA PRO A 138 -20.77 18.85 -4.03
C PRO A 138 -22.02 17.98 -3.87
N VAL A 139 -22.57 17.55 -5.01
CA VAL A 139 -23.62 16.53 -5.01
C VAL A 139 -23.01 15.18 -4.64
N ALA A 140 -23.59 14.49 -3.66
CA ALA A 140 -23.12 13.18 -3.24
C ALA A 140 -23.09 12.20 -4.43
N ASN A 141 -22.00 11.44 -4.54
CA ASN A 141 -21.68 10.53 -5.64
C ASN A 141 -21.41 11.19 -7.00
N ALA A 142 -21.35 12.52 -7.09
CA ALA A 142 -20.87 13.19 -8.29
C ALA A 142 -19.35 13.07 -8.38
N ALA A 143 -18.83 12.94 -9.59
CA ALA A 143 -17.40 12.95 -9.89
C ALA A 143 -16.86 14.37 -10.01
N GLY A 144 -15.53 14.50 -9.97
CA GLY A 144 -14.83 15.76 -10.21
C GLY A 144 -14.30 16.41 -8.94
N ALA A 145 -13.67 17.56 -9.13
CA ALA A 145 -12.94 18.29 -8.10
C ALA A 145 -13.25 19.78 -8.17
N PHE A 146 -13.06 20.48 -7.06
CA PHE A 146 -12.95 21.93 -7.08
C PHE A 146 -11.56 22.34 -7.57
N GLU A 147 -11.48 23.44 -8.31
CA GLU A 147 -10.21 23.97 -8.76
C GLU A 147 -9.37 24.46 -7.57
N ARG A 148 -8.08 24.16 -7.59
CA ARG A 148 -7.15 24.81 -6.66
C ARG A 148 -6.96 26.27 -7.09
N PRO A 149 -6.93 27.22 -6.14
CA PRO A 149 -6.50 28.57 -6.43
C PRO A 149 -5.12 28.52 -7.09
N ARG A 150 -4.99 29.12 -8.28
CA ARG A 150 -3.68 29.27 -8.91
C ARG A 150 -2.97 30.39 -8.18
N ASP A 151 -1.69 30.19 -7.88
CA ASP A 151 -0.83 31.25 -7.36
C ASP A 151 -0.85 32.43 -8.37
N GLN A 152 -1.56 33.49 -8.02
CA GLN A 152 -1.48 34.80 -8.66
C GLN A 152 -0.46 35.66 -7.92
#